data_AF-A0A7C5K4T9-F1
#
_entry.id   AF-A0A7C5K4T9-F1
#
_cell.length_a   1.000
_cell.length_b   1.000
_cell.length_c   1.000
_cell.angle_alpha   90.00
_cell.angle_beta   90.00
_cell.angle_gamma   90.00
#
_symmetry.space_group_name_H-M   'P 1'
#
loop_
_entity.id
_entity.type
_entity.pdbx_description
1 polymer ?
#
loop_
_entity_poly.entity_id
_entity_poly.type
_entity_poly.pdbx_seq_one_letter_code
_entity_poly.pdbx_strand_id
1 'polypeptide(L)'
;MAGTTHEYNECQYADVVEKTMNEGIAAQQTCVDIVRDHRYEPFLWKHCEPFYQRIKEVTLHPDQSKECLDLWRESYLNHYEIIDSLTKTVNAIDTAFLEWMQTPIVLDMCYKLDRDFKDAIDEFCRTIRESEDLIGIEAMRLHSGFYGIVSSKDFAAVPGSNFAIDVLILDRTPIDRKYKEAIMAAKSWGLNTIYVFGDRFTRTLQRCRNVQTAIEQEQRYLEWIWAQPSMFMKKIMGTFGFTSFNRHKYFEMYEKRMTPVVKDAYDAGVHIANIPMLPTHVGDMGHHLGPSYYEICKDEMCMNILDAVSQ
;
A
#
# COMPACT_ATOMS: atom_id res chain seq x y z
N MET A 1 -12.84 1.77 43.56
CA MET A 1 -13.19 2.02 42.15
C MET A 1 -13.46 0.66 41.54
N ALA A 2 -14.74 0.35 41.29
CA ALA A 2 -15.14 -0.90 40.66
C ALA A 2 -14.69 -0.87 39.21
N GLY A 3 -13.84 -1.82 38.82
CA GLY A 3 -13.44 -2.01 37.43
C GLY A 3 -14.63 -2.57 36.66
N THR A 4 -15.10 -1.82 35.67
CA THR A 4 -16.02 -2.34 34.66
C THR A 4 -15.26 -3.35 33.80
N THR A 5 -15.44 -4.63 34.09
CA THR A 5 -15.17 -5.69 33.13
C THR A 5 -16.10 -5.48 31.94
N HIS A 6 -15.56 -5.10 30.79
CA HIS A 6 -16.27 -5.21 29.52
C HIS A 6 -16.47 -6.70 29.25
N GLU A 7 -17.62 -7.24 29.62
CA GLU A 7 -18.08 -8.53 29.15
C GLU A 7 -18.30 -8.42 27.63
N TYR A 8 -17.48 -9.14 26.85
CA TYR A 8 -17.76 -9.39 25.44
C TYR A 8 -18.97 -10.33 25.37
N ASN A 9 -20.17 -9.76 25.47
CA ASN A 9 -21.40 -10.45 25.11
C ASN A 9 -21.27 -10.96 23.67
N GLU A 10 -21.86 -12.12 23.39
CA GLU A 10 -21.91 -12.76 22.06
C GLU A 10 -22.00 -11.70 20.94
N CYS A 11 -21.02 -11.77 20.04
CA CYS A 11 -20.52 -10.68 19.20
C CYS A 11 -21.64 -9.78 18.63
N GLN A 12 -21.77 -8.54 19.14
CA GLN A 12 -22.66 -7.51 18.59
C GLN A 12 -22.42 -7.23 17.09
N TYR A 13 -21.31 -7.72 16.54
CA TYR A 13 -20.92 -7.59 15.15
C TYR A 13 -20.91 -8.91 14.38
N ALA A 14 -21.52 -9.99 14.92
CA ALA A 14 -21.51 -11.30 14.27
C ALA A 14 -21.98 -11.23 12.80
N ASP A 15 -23.04 -10.46 12.53
CA ASP A 15 -23.59 -10.27 11.18
C ASP A 15 -22.62 -9.51 10.24
N VAL A 16 -22.03 -8.40 10.71
CA VAL A 16 -21.02 -7.65 9.95
C VAL A 16 -19.80 -8.52 9.63
N VAL A 17 -19.32 -9.26 10.63
CA VAL A 17 -18.13 -10.10 10.51
C VAL A 17 -18.44 -11.27 9.56
N GLU A 18 -19.59 -11.94 9.70
CA GLU A 18 -20.04 -13.01 8.81
C GLU A 18 -20.18 -12.51 7.36
N LYS A 19 -20.84 -11.37 7.14
CA LYS A 19 -20.93 -10.73 5.82
C LYS A 19 -19.54 -10.47 5.23
N THR A 20 -18.65 -9.84 6.00
CA THR A 20 -17.31 -9.48 5.53
C THR A 20 -16.47 -10.73 5.21
N MET A 21 -16.59 -11.79 6.03
CA MET A 21 -15.95 -13.08 5.77
C MET A 21 -16.49 -13.73 4.49
N ASN A 22 -17.81 -13.76 4.31
CA ASN A 22 -18.44 -14.35 3.13
C ASN A 22 -18.08 -13.59 1.85
N GLU A 23 -18.04 -12.25 1.89
CA GLU A 23 -17.56 -11.41 0.78
C GLU A 23 -16.09 -11.70 0.45
N GLY A 24 -15.23 -11.82 1.48
CA GLY A 24 -13.82 -12.16 1.31
C GLY A 24 -13.59 -13.56 0.73
N ILE A 25 -14.30 -14.57 1.22
CA ILE A 25 -14.24 -15.95 0.70
C ILE A 25 -14.71 -15.98 -0.75
N ALA A 26 -15.80 -15.29 -1.07
CA ALA A 26 -16.31 -15.26 -2.44
C ALA A 26 -15.38 -14.52 -3.41
N ALA A 27 -14.70 -13.46 -2.95
CA ALA A 27 -13.66 -12.78 -3.69
C ALA A 27 -12.45 -13.70 -3.94
N GLN A 28 -11.98 -14.42 -2.91
CA GLN A 28 -10.90 -15.40 -3.03
C GLN A 28 -11.26 -16.53 -4.01
N GLN A 29 -12.47 -17.11 -3.90
CA GLN A 29 -12.92 -18.14 -4.83
C GLN A 29 -12.90 -17.64 -6.28
N THR A 30 -13.38 -16.40 -6.50
CA THR A 30 -13.36 -15.76 -7.83
C THR A 30 -11.92 -15.65 -8.35
N CYS A 31 -10.96 -15.29 -7.50
CA CYS A 31 -9.54 -15.25 -7.87
C CYS A 31 -9.01 -16.62 -8.31
N VAL A 32 -9.29 -17.67 -7.52
CA VAL A 32 -8.84 -19.03 -7.81
C VAL A 32 -9.47 -19.54 -9.11
N ASP A 33 -10.75 -19.27 -9.35
CA ASP A 33 -11.44 -19.66 -10.58
C ASP A 33 -10.80 -18.99 -11.81
N ILE A 34 -10.51 -17.69 -11.75
CA ILE A 34 -9.81 -16.98 -12.83
C ILE A 34 -8.46 -17.62 -13.12
N VAL A 35 -7.65 -17.89 -12.09
CA VAL A 35 -6.33 -18.52 -12.28
C VAL A 35 -6.51 -19.93 -12.84
N ARG A 36 -7.47 -20.71 -12.34
CA ARG A 36 -7.73 -22.07 -12.81
C ARG A 36 -8.04 -22.07 -14.30
N ASP A 37 -8.90 -21.16 -14.74
CA ASP A 37 -9.40 -21.12 -16.11
C ASP A 37 -8.37 -20.55 -17.09
N HIS A 38 -7.57 -19.56 -16.66
CA HIS A 38 -6.72 -18.78 -17.56
C HIS A 38 -5.21 -18.98 -17.41
N ARG A 39 -4.70 -19.74 -16.42
CA ARG A 39 -3.25 -19.87 -16.14
C ARG A 39 -2.38 -20.35 -17.32
N TYR A 40 -2.97 -21.02 -18.32
CA TYR A 40 -2.26 -21.47 -19.52
C TYR A 40 -2.30 -20.47 -20.69
N GLU A 41 -3.06 -19.38 -20.55
CA GLU A 41 -3.23 -18.33 -21.54
C GLU A 41 -2.30 -17.15 -21.25
N PRO A 42 -1.96 -16.32 -22.26
CA PRO A 42 -1.37 -15.02 -21.99
C PRO A 42 -2.31 -14.19 -21.10
N PHE A 43 -1.78 -13.60 -20.03
CA PHE A 43 -2.57 -12.76 -19.15
C PHE A 43 -3.14 -11.55 -19.92
N LEU A 44 -4.44 -11.33 -19.82
CA LEU A 44 -5.12 -10.11 -20.25
C LEU A 44 -5.75 -9.45 -19.04
N TRP A 45 -5.70 -8.12 -18.96
CA TRP A 45 -6.32 -7.36 -17.87
C TRP A 45 -7.80 -7.70 -17.70
N LYS A 46 -8.49 -7.93 -18.83
CA LYS A 46 -9.90 -8.34 -18.87
C LYS A 46 -10.20 -9.67 -18.17
N HIS A 47 -9.21 -10.55 -17.96
CA HIS A 47 -9.41 -11.76 -17.15
C HIS A 47 -9.77 -11.43 -15.69
N CYS A 48 -9.47 -10.21 -15.23
CA CYS A 48 -9.83 -9.74 -13.89
C CYS A 48 -11.28 -9.22 -13.79
N GLU A 49 -12.03 -9.13 -14.91
CA GLU A 49 -13.42 -8.65 -14.94
C GLU A 49 -14.33 -9.37 -13.93
N PRO A 50 -14.28 -10.71 -13.76
CA PRO A 50 -15.15 -11.37 -12.79
C PRO A 50 -14.89 -10.91 -11.35
N PHE A 51 -13.63 -10.62 -11.01
CA PHE A 51 -13.28 -10.06 -9.70
C PHE A 51 -13.77 -8.62 -9.56
N TYR A 52 -13.62 -7.78 -10.59
CA TYR A 52 -14.19 -6.43 -10.60
C TYR A 52 -15.72 -6.43 -10.41
N GLN A 53 -16.44 -7.36 -11.04
CA GLN A 53 -17.88 -7.52 -10.84
C GLN A 53 -18.22 -7.96 -9.41
N ARG A 54 -17.41 -8.85 -8.82
CA ARG A 54 -17.57 -9.23 -7.40
C ARG A 54 -17.49 -8.04 -6.47
N ILE A 55 -16.53 -7.13 -6.69
CA ILE A 55 -16.37 -5.93 -5.85
C ILE A 55 -17.58 -4.99 -5.98
N LYS A 56 -18.23 -4.92 -7.15
CA LYS A 56 -19.47 -4.14 -7.33
C LYS A 56 -20.64 -4.68 -6.52
N GLU A 57 -20.68 -5.99 -6.27
CA GLU A 57 -21.74 -6.64 -5.50
C GLU A 57 -21.61 -6.39 -3.99
N VAL A 58 -20.46 -5.87 -3.52
CA VAL A 58 -20.26 -5.55 -2.10
C VAL A 58 -21.21 -4.44 -1.68
N THR A 59 -22.06 -4.77 -0.71
CA THR A 59 -23.10 -3.87 -0.19
C THR A 59 -22.70 -3.26 1.15
N LEU A 60 -23.31 -2.13 1.49
CA LEU A 60 -23.10 -1.49 2.79
C LEU A 60 -23.94 -2.20 3.87
N HIS A 61 -23.30 -2.69 4.92
CA HIS A 61 -24.00 -3.09 6.13
C HIS A 61 -24.42 -1.87 6.96
N PRO A 62 -25.58 -1.87 7.67
CA PRO A 62 -26.01 -0.75 8.51
C PRO A 62 -24.97 -0.22 9.51
N ASP A 63 -24.12 -1.10 10.04
CA ASP A 63 -23.05 -0.75 11.00
C ASP A 63 -21.71 -0.38 10.35
N GLN A 64 -21.62 -0.33 9.02
CA GLN A 64 -20.42 0.09 8.31
C GLN A 64 -20.52 1.58 7.92
N SER A 65 -19.40 2.31 7.98
CA SER A 65 -19.35 3.66 7.39
C SER A 65 -19.32 3.54 5.87
N LYS A 66 -20.26 4.24 5.23
CA LYS A 66 -20.34 4.33 3.78
C LYS A 66 -19.07 4.93 3.19
N GLU A 67 -18.55 5.98 3.80
CA GLU A 67 -17.38 6.73 3.35
C GLU A 67 -16.10 5.89 3.45
N CYS A 68 -15.95 5.09 4.52
CA CYS A 68 -14.88 4.12 4.64
C CYS A 68 -14.99 3.01 3.56
N LEU A 69 -16.19 2.48 3.32
CA LEU A 69 -16.40 1.46 2.30
C LEU A 69 -16.12 2.02 0.89
N ASP A 70 -16.57 3.23 0.60
CA ASP A 70 -16.38 3.88 -0.69
C ASP A 70 -14.90 4.19 -0.97
N LEU A 71 -14.10 4.59 0.03
CA LEU A 71 -12.65 4.74 -0.12
C LEU A 71 -11.98 3.49 -0.71
N TRP A 72 -12.37 2.31 -0.22
CA TRP A 72 -11.88 1.03 -0.70
C TRP A 72 -12.53 0.63 -2.04
N ARG A 73 -13.86 0.58 -2.10
CA ARG A 73 -14.62 0.07 -3.25
C ARG A 73 -14.37 0.92 -4.49
N GLU A 74 -14.55 2.24 -4.38
CA GLU A 74 -14.37 3.13 -5.53
C GLU A 74 -12.93 3.15 -5.99
N SER A 75 -11.97 3.01 -5.08
CA SER A 75 -10.57 2.86 -5.48
C SER A 75 -10.35 1.60 -6.31
N TYR A 76 -10.92 0.44 -5.92
CA TYR A 76 -10.79 -0.81 -6.67
C TYR A 76 -11.42 -0.69 -8.07
N LEU A 77 -12.65 -0.16 -8.13
CA LEU A 77 -13.37 0.01 -9.39
C LEU A 77 -12.64 0.97 -10.34
N ASN A 78 -12.17 2.10 -9.80
CA ASN A 78 -11.39 3.07 -10.56
C ASN A 78 -10.07 2.48 -11.03
N HIS A 79 -9.37 1.70 -10.19
CA HIS A 79 -8.12 1.05 -10.55
C HIS A 79 -8.29 0.13 -11.77
N TYR A 80 -9.31 -0.73 -11.74
CA TYR A 80 -9.63 -1.63 -12.85
C TYR A 80 -9.91 -0.88 -14.14
N GLU A 81 -10.84 0.07 -14.11
CA GLU A 81 -11.30 0.80 -15.31
C GLU A 81 -10.19 1.67 -15.92
N ILE A 82 -9.35 2.27 -15.08
CA ILE A 82 -8.23 3.07 -15.56
C ILE A 82 -7.22 2.18 -16.27
N ILE A 83 -6.81 1.05 -15.68
CA ILE A 83 -5.83 0.16 -16.31
C ILE A 83 -6.40 -0.45 -17.61
N ASP A 84 -7.66 -0.89 -17.62
CA ASP A 84 -8.33 -1.43 -18.81
C ASP A 84 -8.32 -0.42 -19.97
N SER A 85 -8.51 0.87 -19.65
CA SER A 85 -8.44 1.94 -20.65
C SER A 85 -7.02 2.24 -21.16
N LEU A 86 -5.98 1.86 -20.41
CA LEU A 86 -4.59 2.20 -20.70
C LEU A 86 -3.81 1.05 -21.35
N THR A 87 -4.18 -0.20 -21.09
CA THR A 87 -3.48 -1.37 -21.62
C THR A 87 -4.37 -2.62 -21.66
N LYS A 88 -4.01 -3.59 -22.50
CA LYS A 88 -4.64 -4.91 -22.54
C LYS A 88 -4.01 -5.92 -21.58
N THR A 89 -2.78 -5.67 -21.14
CA THR A 89 -1.99 -6.60 -20.33
C THR A 89 -0.93 -5.85 -19.52
N VAL A 90 -0.37 -6.51 -18.52
CA VAL A 90 0.71 -6.00 -17.68
C VAL A 90 1.86 -7.00 -17.65
N ASN A 91 3.09 -6.49 -17.48
CA ASN A 91 4.29 -7.32 -17.36
C ASN A 91 4.43 -7.87 -15.92
N ALA A 92 4.99 -9.07 -15.77
CA ALA A 92 5.24 -9.68 -14.46
C ALA A 92 6.03 -8.76 -13.50
N ILE A 93 7.06 -8.08 -14.00
CA ILE A 93 7.88 -7.15 -13.19
C ILE A 93 7.11 -5.91 -12.72
N ASP A 94 6.06 -5.53 -13.45
CA ASP A 94 5.26 -4.35 -13.16
C ASP A 94 4.14 -4.64 -12.15
N THR A 95 3.75 -5.91 -11.99
CA THR A 95 2.64 -6.34 -11.12
C THR A 95 2.79 -5.90 -9.68
N ALA A 96 4.02 -5.92 -9.16
CA ALA A 96 4.30 -5.48 -7.80
C ALA A 96 3.96 -4.00 -7.59
N PHE A 97 4.06 -3.14 -8.61
CA PHE A 97 3.70 -1.73 -8.45
C PHE A 97 2.19 -1.50 -8.36
N LEU A 98 1.37 -2.41 -8.88
CA LEU A 98 -0.06 -2.18 -9.09
C LEU A 98 -0.83 -2.00 -7.76
N GLU A 99 -0.36 -2.64 -6.67
CA GLU A 99 -0.90 -2.50 -5.32
C GLU A 99 -0.33 -1.28 -4.52
N TRP A 100 0.66 -0.55 -5.04
CA TRP A 100 1.37 0.54 -4.29
C TRP A 100 1.13 1.94 -4.86
N MET A 101 0.36 2.09 -5.95
CA MET A 101 0.19 3.38 -6.62
C MET A 101 -0.88 4.27 -5.98
N GLN A 102 -1.79 3.69 -5.21
CA GLN A 102 -3.00 4.32 -4.69
C GLN A 102 -2.68 5.25 -3.52
N THR A 103 -2.01 4.74 -2.48
CA THR A 103 -1.66 5.53 -1.29
C THR A 103 -0.85 6.78 -1.59
N PRO A 104 0.20 6.73 -2.43
CA PRO A 104 0.99 7.92 -2.68
C PRO A 104 0.20 9.10 -3.26
N ILE A 105 -0.80 8.82 -4.11
CA ILE A 105 -1.65 9.88 -4.68
C ILE A 105 -2.78 10.30 -3.74
N VAL A 106 -3.28 9.40 -2.89
CA VAL A 106 -4.25 9.77 -1.85
C VAL A 106 -3.60 10.63 -0.76
N LEU A 107 -2.34 10.36 -0.39
CA LEU A 107 -1.58 11.24 0.50
C LEU A 107 -1.46 12.66 -0.08
N ASP A 108 -1.14 12.80 -1.37
CA ASP A 108 -1.11 14.12 -2.03
C ASP A 108 -2.48 14.85 -1.93
N MET A 109 -3.60 14.12 -1.96
CA MET A 109 -4.94 14.70 -1.75
C MET A 109 -5.15 15.12 -0.30
N CYS A 110 -4.80 14.26 0.67
CA CYS A 110 -4.89 14.57 2.09
C CYS A 110 -4.10 15.83 2.43
N TYR A 111 -2.91 16.00 1.84
CA TYR A 111 -2.07 17.19 2.01
C TYR A 111 -2.71 18.48 1.48
N LYS A 112 -3.60 18.39 0.48
CA LYS A 112 -4.35 19.52 -0.05
C LYS A 112 -5.59 19.85 0.79
N LEU A 113 -6.18 18.84 1.44
CA LEU A 113 -7.42 18.95 2.21
C LEU A 113 -7.17 19.33 3.68
N ASP A 114 -6.13 18.78 4.30
CA ASP A 114 -5.75 19.00 5.69
C ASP A 114 -4.38 19.66 5.77
N ARG A 115 -4.38 20.98 6.03
CA ARG A 115 -3.15 21.76 6.17
C ARG A 115 -2.35 21.35 7.41
N ASP A 116 -3.02 21.04 8.51
CA ASP A 116 -2.36 20.64 9.75
C ASP A 116 -1.67 19.28 9.56
N PHE A 117 -2.27 18.38 8.77
CA PHE A 117 -1.60 17.13 8.38
C PHE A 117 -0.37 17.40 7.50
N LYS A 118 -0.47 18.32 6.54
CA LYS A 118 0.67 18.69 5.70
C LYS A 118 1.83 19.28 6.52
N ASP A 119 1.51 20.13 7.50
CA ASP A 119 2.50 20.72 8.42
C ASP A 119 3.11 19.63 9.32
N ALA A 120 2.33 18.64 9.77
CA ALA A 120 2.83 17.48 10.50
C ALA A 120 3.79 16.62 9.67
N ILE A 121 3.56 16.48 8.37
CA ILE A 121 4.48 15.80 7.45
C ILE A 121 5.78 16.59 7.25
N ASP A 122 5.71 17.92 7.17
CA ASP A 122 6.92 18.75 7.10
C ASP A 122 7.78 18.62 8.36
N GLU A 123 7.12 18.53 9.52
CA GLU A 123 7.78 18.30 10.80
C GLU A 123 8.36 16.88 10.92
N PHE A 124 7.68 15.87 10.37
CA PHE A 124 8.21 14.53 10.26
C PHE A 124 9.45 14.48 9.35
N CYS A 125 9.39 15.11 8.18
CA CYS A 125 10.53 15.30 7.27
C CYS A 125 11.70 16.04 7.94
N ARG A 126 11.44 17.04 8.77
CA ARG A 126 12.47 17.70 9.59
C ARG A 126 13.12 16.72 10.56
N THR A 127 12.31 15.92 11.25
CA THR A 127 12.80 14.89 12.19
C THR A 127 13.65 13.83 11.47
N ILE A 128 13.28 13.42 10.24
CA ILE A 128 14.09 12.51 9.40
C ILE A 128 15.49 13.08 9.17
N ARG A 129 15.59 14.37 8.78
CA ARG A 129 16.88 15.04 8.56
C ARG A 129 17.76 15.10 9.81
N GLU A 130 17.13 15.20 10.97
CA GLU A 130 17.82 15.29 12.27
C GLU A 130 18.16 13.91 12.85
N SER A 131 17.63 12.82 12.29
CA SER A 131 17.81 11.45 12.78
C SER A 131 19.01 10.72 12.15
N GLU A 132 20.12 11.43 11.95
CA GLU A 132 21.36 10.84 11.40
C GLU A 132 21.86 9.66 12.25
N ASP A 133 21.76 9.81 13.58
CA ASP A 133 22.14 8.79 14.56
C ASP A 133 21.40 7.46 14.32
N LEU A 134 20.10 7.53 14.12
CA LEU A 134 19.24 6.37 13.93
C LEU A 134 19.41 5.79 12.52
N ILE A 135 19.31 6.64 11.49
CA ILE A 135 19.36 6.23 10.09
C ILE A 135 20.74 5.64 9.77
N GLY A 136 21.82 6.25 10.25
CA GLY A 136 23.18 5.76 10.05
C GLY A 136 23.43 4.39 10.68
N ILE A 137 22.98 4.18 11.91
CA ILE A 137 23.12 2.89 12.61
C ILE A 137 22.33 1.79 11.88
N GLU A 138 21.05 2.05 11.57
CA GLU A 138 20.18 1.04 10.97
C GLU A 138 20.58 0.73 9.52
N ALA A 139 20.98 1.74 8.74
CA ALA A 139 21.48 1.52 7.40
C ALA A 139 22.82 0.74 7.39
N MET A 140 23.70 0.97 8.37
CA MET A 140 24.93 0.19 8.52
C MET A 140 24.66 -1.25 8.94
N ARG A 141 23.68 -1.49 9.83
CA ARG A 141 23.24 -2.85 10.21
C ARG A 141 22.73 -3.61 8.98
N LEU A 142 21.91 -2.98 8.16
CA LEU A 142 21.46 -3.58 6.89
C LEU A 142 22.62 -3.84 5.93
N HIS A 143 23.48 -2.86 5.71
CA HIS A 143 24.63 -2.97 4.81
C HIS A 143 25.58 -4.11 5.21
N SER A 144 25.80 -4.30 6.51
CA SER A 144 26.64 -5.37 7.07
C SER A 144 25.95 -6.75 7.12
N GLY A 145 24.68 -6.83 6.71
CA GLY A 145 23.91 -8.08 6.70
C GLY A 145 23.38 -8.50 8.09
N PHE A 146 23.39 -7.61 9.08
CA PHE A 146 22.99 -7.91 10.46
C PHE A 146 21.54 -8.45 10.56
N TYR A 147 20.64 -7.96 9.71
CA TYR A 147 19.22 -8.39 9.68
C TYR A 147 18.92 -9.46 8.62
N GLY A 148 19.90 -9.84 7.77
CA GLY A 148 19.64 -10.68 6.61
C GLY A 148 18.80 -9.98 5.53
N ILE A 149 17.92 -10.74 4.88
CA ILE A 149 17.04 -10.23 3.82
C ILE A 149 15.85 -9.52 4.47
N VAL A 150 15.65 -8.24 4.13
CA VAL A 150 14.48 -7.45 4.52
C VAL A 150 13.55 -7.22 3.33
N SER A 151 12.27 -7.07 3.63
CA SER A 151 11.20 -6.82 2.66
C SER A 151 10.97 -5.32 2.46
N SER A 152 10.38 -4.93 1.33
CA SER A 152 9.73 -3.62 1.18
C SER A 152 8.32 -3.61 1.78
N LYS A 153 7.64 -4.78 1.80
CA LYS A 153 6.30 -4.98 2.35
C LYS A 153 6.40 -5.10 3.86
N ASP A 154 6.10 -4.01 4.54
CA ASP A 154 6.26 -3.87 5.99
C ASP A 154 4.90 -3.69 6.69
N PHE A 155 4.04 -4.71 6.66
CA PHE A 155 2.76 -4.68 7.40
C PHE A 155 2.95 -4.53 8.91
N ALA A 156 4.12 -4.94 9.42
CA ALA A 156 4.52 -4.81 10.80
C ALA A 156 5.92 -4.18 10.89
N ALA A 157 6.16 -3.44 11.96
CA ALA A 157 7.47 -2.86 12.24
C ALA A 157 8.43 -3.99 12.65
N VAL A 158 9.27 -4.44 11.71
CA VAL A 158 10.33 -5.43 11.95
C VAL A 158 11.71 -4.77 11.86
N PRO A 159 12.75 -5.26 12.57
CA PRO A 159 14.07 -4.65 12.50
C PRO A 159 14.58 -4.51 11.06
N GLY A 160 15.10 -3.33 10.70
CA GLY A 160 15.57 -3.02 9.35
C GLY A 160 14.49 -2.72 8.31
N SER A 161 13.20 -2.86 8.64
CA SER A 161 12.10 -2.44 7.75
C SER A 161 11.99 -0.92 7.66
N ASN A 162 11.50 -0.42 6.53
CA ASN A 162 11.27 1.02 6.39
C ASN A 162 10.20 1.50 7.39
N PHE A 163 9.17 0.69 7.63
CA PHE A 163 8.14 1.01 8.63
C PHE A 163 8.70 1.12 10.06
N ALA A 164 9.62 0.24 10.47
CA ALA A 164 10.24 0.36 11.80
C ALA A 164 11.06 1.64 11.94
N ILE A 165 11.78 2.06 10.89
CA ILE A 165 12.51 3.33 10.89
C ILE A 165 11.56 4.51 11.01
N ASP A 166 10.48 4.52 10.21
CA ASP A 166 9.46 5.57 10.28
C ASP A 166 8.86 5.66 11.70
N VAL A 167 8.53 4.55 12.34
CA VAL A 167 8.00 4.51 13.72
C VAL A 167 8.99 5.07 14.75
N LEU A 168 10.27 4.69 14.65
CA LEU A 168 11.31 5.18 15.56
C LEU A 168 11.56 6.68 15.41
N ILE A 169 11.43 7.22 14.19
CA ILE A 169 11.52 8.66 13.93
C ILE A 169 10.24 9.36 14.43
N LEU A 170 9.05 8.79 14.18
CA LEU A 170 7.77 9.33 14.62
C LEU A 170 7.67 9.47 16.13
N ASP A 171 8.29 8.57 16.90
CA ASP A 171 8.36 8.67 18.36
C ASP A 171 9.02 9.98 18.81
N ARG A 172 10.04 10.44 18.06
CA ARG A 172 10.76 11.70 18.28
C ARG A 172 10.06 12.91 17.69
N THR A 173 9.09 12.73 16.78
CA THR A 173 8.42 13.83 16.08
C THR A 173 7.33 14.48 16.95
N PRO A 174 7.37 15.80 17.19
CA PRO A 174 6.42 16.51 18.04
C PRO A 174 5.15 16.90 17.28
N ILE A 175 4.39 15.90 16.82
CA ILE A 175 3.11 16.07 16.11
C ILE A 175 1.97 15.35 16.83
N ASP A 176 0.73 15.74 16.50
CA ASP A 176 -0.46 15.11 17.06
C ASP A 176 -0.54 13.62 16.75
N ARG A 177 -1.09 12.87 17.72
CA ARG A 177 -1.21 11.41 17.67
C ARG A 177 -1.93 10.92 16.41
N LYS A 178 -3.03 11.57 16.01
CA LYS A 178 -3.80 11.20 14.81
C LYS A 178 -2.95 11.22 13.53
N TYR A 179 -1.97 12.11 13.45
CA TYR A 179 -1.07 12.22 12.29
C TYR A 179 0.06 11.19 12.36
N LYS A 180 0.55 10.84 13.56
CA LYS A 180 1.43 9.67 13.72
C LYS A 180 0.73 8.39 13.25
N GLU A 181 -0.51 8.19 13.68
CA GLU A 181 -1.34 7.05 13.26
C GLU A 181 -1.57 7.04 11.74
N ALA A 182 -1.75 8.21 11.11
CA ALA A 182 -1.89 8.29 9.66
C ALA A 182 -0.62 7.93 8.89
N ILE A 183 0.54 8.39 9.35
CA ILE A 183 1.83 8.03 8.75
C ILE A 183 2.07 6.52 8.90
N MET A 184 1.81 5.96 10.09
CA MET A 184 1.94 4.52 10.31
C MET A 184 0.97 3.69 9.45
N ALA A 185 -0.30 4.09 9.37
CA ALA A 185 -1.30 3.39 8.54
C ALA A 185 -0.96 3.48 7.06
N ALA A 186 -0.55 4.65 6.58
CA ALA A 186 -0.11 4.85 5.20
C ALA A 186 1.11 4.00 4.86
N LYS A 187 2.09 3.86 5.76
CA LYS A 187 3.28 3.04 5.49
C LYS A 187 3.01 1.55 5.55
N SER A 188 2.25 1.08 6.53
CA SER A 188 1.96 -0.34 6.77
C SER A 188 0.95 -0.89 5.76
N TRP A 189 -0.33 -0.93 6.12
CA TRP A 189 -1.40 -1.43 5.27
C TRP A 189 -1.66 -0.55 4.03
N GLY A 190 -1.34 0.74 4.12
CA GLY A 190 -1.38 1.65 2.98
C GLY A 190 -0.29 1.37 1.95
N LEU A 191 0.79 0.64 2.28
CA LEU A 191 1.89 0.37 1.35
C LEU A 191 2.43 1.66 0.68
N ASN A 192 2.66 2.71 1.46
CA ASN A 192 3.29 3.93 0.94
C ASN A 192 4.72 3.60 0.48
N THR A 193 4.87 3.48 -0.83
CA THR A 193 6.06 3.17 -1.64
C THR A 193 6.78 1.85 -1.37
N ILE A 194 7.26 1.23 -2.47
CA ILE A 194 8.02 -0.02 -2.51
C ILE A 194 9.51 0.14 -2.11
N TYR A 195 9.91 1.33 -1.66
CA TYR A 195 11.28 1.58 -1.27
C TYR A 195 11.72 0.68 -0.10
N VAL A 196 12.89 0.05 -0.26
CA VAL A 196 13.56 -0.72 0.79
C VAL A 196 14.61 0.18 1.45
N PHE A 197 14.45 0.41 2.75
CA PHE A 197 15.41 1.18 3.53
C PHE A 197 16.83 0.58 3.42
N GLY A 198 17.84 1.44 3.33
CA GLY A 198 19.25 1.07 3.20
C GLY A 198 19.74 0.79 1.76
N ASP A 199 18.86 0.74 0.76
CA ASP A 199 19.28 0.60 -0.66
C ASP A 199 20.13 1.80 -1.10
N ARG A 200 19.72 3.03 -0.77
CA ARG A 200 20.45 4.23 -1.18
C ARG A 200 21.75 4.41 -0.43
N PHE A 201 21.75 4.14 0.86
CA PHE A 201 22.96 4.06 1.65
C PHE A 201 23.96 3.08 1.01
N THR A 202 23.55 1.83 0.78
CA THR A 202 24.43 0.78 0.25
C THR A 202 25.00 1.14 -1.12
N ARG A 203 24.16 1.56 -2.07
CA ARG A 203 24.62 1.95 -3.42
C ARG A 203 25.53 3.16 -3.40
N THR A 204 25.23 4.14 -2.56
CA THR A 204 26.05 5.36 -2.44
C THR A 204 27.41 5.03 -1.83
N LEU A 205 27.43 4.27 -0.75
CA LEU A 205 28.66 3.83 -0.10
C LEU A 205 29.55 3.02 -1.04
N GLN A 206 28.97 2.07 -1.79
CA GLN A 206 29.70 1.29 -2.81
C GLN A 206 30.33 2.19 -3.88
N ARG A 207 29.63 3.24 -4.31
CA ARG A 207 30.09 4.15 -5.37
C ARG A 207 31.17 5.12 -4.90
N CYS A 208 30.98 5.77 -3.74
CA CYS A 208 31.85 6.88 -3.32
C CYS A 208 32.69 6.60 -2.07
N ARG A 209 32.49 5.46 -1.39
CA ARG A 209 33.21 5.06 -0.17
C ARG A 209 33.15 6.10 0.96
N ASN A 210 32.10 6.91 0.98
CA ASN A 210 31.90 7.94 1.99
C ASN A 210 30.61 7.63 2.77
N VAL A 211 30.75 7.35 4.07
CA VAL A 211 29.64 7.00 4.96
C VAL A 211 28.68 8.18 5.14
N GLN A 212 29.20 9.38 5.40
CA GLN A 212 28.37 10.57 5.60
C GLN A 212 27.49 10.85 4.38
N THR A 213 28.09 10.83 3.18
CA THR A 213 27.34 11.01 1.93
C THR A 213 26.28 9.92 1.74
N ALA A 214 26.56 8.68 2.15
CA ALA A 214 25.58 7.60 2.07
C ALA A 214 24.39 7.81 3.02
N ILE A 215 24.64 8.29 4.25
CA ILE A 215 23.57 8.62 5.22
C ILE A 215 22.71 9.76 4.69
N GLU A 216 23.34 10.85 4.22
CA GLU A 216 22.64 12.00 3.66
C GLU A 216 21.75 11.61 2.46
N GLN A 217 22.18 10.66 1.62
CA GLN A 217 21.36 10.17 0.51
C GLN A 217 20.17 9.33 1.00
N GLU A 218 20.34 8.51 2.03
CA GLU A 218 19.25 7.73 2.62
C GLU A 218 18.20 8.66 3.24
N GLN A 219 18.62 9.65 4.05
CA GLN A 219 17.75 10.67 4.64
C GLN A 219 16.95 11.41 3.57
N ARG A 220 17.61 11.82 2.48
CA ARG A 220 16.94 12.52 1.36
C ARG A 220 15.89 11.66 0.67
N TYR A 221 16.09 10.35 0.57
CA TYR A 221 15.10 9.46 -0.02
C TYR A 221 13.92 9.24 0.92
N LEU A 222 14.17 9.03 2.22
CA LEU A 222 13.11 8.96 3.23
C LEU A 222 12.26 10.23 3.26
N GLU A 223 12.90 11.41 3.24
CA GLU A 223 12.18 12.68 3.13
C GLU A 223 11.34 12.76 1.86
N TRP A 224 11.89 12.37 0.71
CA TRP A 224 11.19 12.51 -0.57
C TRP A 224 9.93 11.64 -0.65
N ILE A 225 9.96 10.44 -0.06
CA ILE A 225 8.81 9.55 0.05
C ILE A 225 7.63 10.25 0.71
N TRP A 226 7.88 11.00 1.78
CA TRP A 226 6.83 11.64 2.57
C TRP A 226 6.46 13.02 2.05
N ALA A 227 7.44 13.80 1.58
CA ALA A 227 7.23 15.16 1.08
C ALA A 227 6.49 15.20 -0.27
N GLN A 228 6.76 14.24 -1.16
CA GLN A 228 6.17 14.18 -2.51
C GLN A 228 5.88 12.73 -2.93
N PRO A 229 4.97 12.04 -2.24
CA PRO A 229 4.78 10.60 -2.38
C PRO A 229 4.45 10.16 -3.80
N SER A 230 3.50 10.81 -4.50
CA SER A 230 3.18 10.41 -5.88
C SER A 230 4.35 10.66 -6.84
N MET A 231 5.08 11.76 -6.65
CA MET A 231 6.24 12.08 -7.49
C MET A 231 7.35 11.05 -7.31
N PHE A 232 7.64 10.69 -6.06
CA PHE A 232 8.60 9.64 -5.73
C PHE A 232 8.19 8.31 -6.36
N MET A 233 6.93 7.89 -6.21
CA MET A 233 6.42 6.65 -6.78
C MET A 233 6.55 6.62 -8.30
N LYS A 234 6.13 7.69 -9.00
CA LYS A 234 6.31 7.82 -10.46
C LYS A 234 7.78 7.75 -10.88
N LYS A 235 8.70 8.30 -10.08
CA LYS A 235 10.15 8.24 -10.34
C LYS A 235 10.69 6.83 -10.17
N ILE A 236 10.34 6.16 -9.09
CA ILE A 236 10.79 4.80 -8.77
C ILE A 236 10.28 3.80 -9.81
N MET A 237 8.99 3.84 -10.15
CA MET A 237 8.43 3.03 -11.24
C MET A 237 9.23 3.19 -12.53
N GLY A 238 9.53 4.44 -12.93
CA GLY A 238 10.35 4.69 -14.12
C GLY A 238 11.78 4.17 -14.02
N THR A 239 12.37 4.24 -12.83
CA THR A 239 13.74 3.78 -12.56
C THR A 239 13.86 2.25 -12.63
N PHE A 240 12.79 1.54 -12.22
CA PHE A 240 12.69 0.07 -12.34
C PHE A 240 12.16 -0.41 -13.70
N GLY A 241 11.98 0.49 -14.67
CA GLY A 241 11.63 0.11 -16.04
C GLY A 241 10.14 -0.17 -16.25
N PHE A 242 9.25 0.41 -15.44
CA PHE A 242 7.81 0.24 -15.59
C PHE A 242 7.32 0.67 -16.96
N THR A 243 6.70 -0.26 -17.70
CA THR A 243 6.34 -0.08 -19.12
C THR A 243 4.96 -0.60 -19.51
N SER A 244 4.24 -1.28 -18.61
CA SER A 244 2.90 -1.85 -18.90
C SER A 244 1.88 -0.80 -19.36
N PHE A 245 1.99 0.43 -18.86
CA PHE A 245 1.18 1.56 -19.30
C PHE A 245 1.84 2.90 -18.93
N ASN A 246 1.24 4.01 -19.39
CA ASN A 246 1.69 5.33 -19.01
C ASN A 246 1.33 5.65 -17.55
N ARG A 247 2.30 5.46 -16.65
CA ARG A 247 2.16 5.76 -15.22
C ARG A 247 1.71 7.20 -14.92
N HIS A 248 2.11 8.19 -15.72
CA HIS A 248 1.67 9.57 -15.48
C HIS A 248 0.17 9.74 -15.71
N LYS A 249 -0.36 9.15 -16.80
CA LYS A 249 -1.79 9.15 -17.10
C LYS A 249 -2.60 8.39 -16.04
N TYR A 250 -2.09 7.25 -15.56
CA TYR A 250 -2.73 6.51 -14.48
C TYR A 250 -2.94 7.40 -13.25
N PHE A 251 -1.87 8.05 -12.77
CA PHE A 251 -1.93 8.92 -11.58
C PHE A 251 -2.88 10.10 -11.78
N GLU A 252 -2.89 10.73 -12.97
CA GLU A 252 -3.81 11.83 -13.29
C GLU A 252 -5.28 11.38 -13.27
N MET A 253 -5.59 10.25 -13.92
CA MET A 253 -6.95 9.71 -13.99
C MET A 253 -7.42 9.27 -12.60
N TYR A 254 -6.57 8.59 -11.85
CA TYR A 254 -6.88 8.13 -10.51
C TYR A 254 -7.09 9.32 -9.57
N GLU A 255 -6.23 10.34 -9.64
CA GLU A 255 -6.40 11.55 -8.84
C GLU A 255 -7.76 12.20 -9.09
N LYS A 256 -8.11 12.38 -10.37
CA LYS A 256 -9.38 12.98 -10.77
C LYS A 256 -10.59 12.21 -10.24
N ARG A 257 -10.56 10.88 -10.31
CA ARG A 257 -11.70 10.03 -9.92
C ARG A 257 -11.82 9.86 -8.40
N MET A 258 -10.70 9.79 -7.68
CA MET A 258 -10.70 9.58 -6.22
C MET A 258 -10.79 10.87 -5.40
N THR A 259 -10.46 12.04 -5.96
CA THR A 259 -10.60 13.33 -5.25
C THR A 259 -11.98 13.53 -4.61
N PRO A 260 -13.13 13.33 -5.30
CA PRO A 260 -14.43 13.48 -4.65
C PRO A 260 -14.64 12.48 -3.51
N VAL A 261 -14.26 11.20 -3.69
CA VAL A 261 -14.40 10.15 -2.66
C VAL A 261 -13.59 10.48 -1.40
N VAL A 262 -12.34 10.91 -1.59
CA VAL A 262 -11.44 11.31 -0.50
C VAL A 262 -11.97 12.55 0.22
N LYS A 263 -12.50 13.53 -0.53
CA LYS A 263 -13.12 14.73 0.04
C LYS A 263 -14.36 14.39 0.85
N ASP A 264 -15.23 13.52 0.35
CA ASP A 264 -16.44 13.11 1.06
C ASP A 264 -16.10 12.39 2.37
N ALA A 265 -15.09 11.51 2.38
CA ALA A 265 -14.60 10.87 3.59
C ALA A 265 -14.01 11.87 4.60
N TYR A 266 -13.21 12.83 4.12
CA TYR A 266 -12.66 13.88 4.95
C TYR A 266 -13.76 14.75 5.59
N ASP A 267 -14.73 15.20 4.80
CA ASP A 267 -15.83 16.04 5.26
C ASP A 267 -16.76 15.31 6.24
N ALA A 268 -16.91 13.98 6.11
CA ALA A 268 -17.64 13.13 7.02
C ALA A 268 -16.90 12.84 8.35
N GLY A 269 -15.66 13.32 8.49
CA GLY A 269 -14.86 13.13 9.70
C GLY A 269 -14.26 11.73 9.83
N VAL A 270 -14.08 11.00 8.73
CA VAL A 270 -13.32 9.74 8.73
C VAL A 270 -11.92 10.01 9.29
N HIS A 271 -11.46 9.15 10.21
CA HIS A 271 -10.14 9.30 10.80
C HIS A 271 -9.05 9.36 9.72
N ILE A 272 -8.16 10.36 9.78
CA ILE A 272 -7.17 10.64 8.74
C ILE A 272 -6.26 9.44 8.43
N ALA A 273 -6.07 8.51 9.36
CA ALA A 273 -5.33 7.28 9.12
C ALA A 273 -6.00 6.31 8.15
N ASN A 274 -7.33 6.31 8.08
CA ASN A 274 -8.08 5.42 7.20
C ASN A 274 -8.10 5.93 5.75
N ILE A 275 -8.05 7.24 5.55
CA ILE A 275 -8.18 7.86 4.22
C ILE A 275 -7.08 7.41 3.24
N PRO A 276 -5.78 7.45 3.57
CA PRO A 276 -4.73 6.95 2.69
C PRO A 276 -4.57 5.43 2.74
N MET A 277 -5.07 4.74 3.77
CA MET A 277 -4.90 3.30 3.96
C MET A 277 -5.94 2.47 3.19
N LEU A 278 -7.22 2.81 3.30
CA LEU A 278 -8.33 2.02 2.74
C LEU A 278 -8.35 1.94 1.20
N PRO A 279 -7.90 2.95 0.45
CA PRO A 279 -7.75 2.84 -1.00
C PRO A 279 -6.65 1.89 -1.46
N THR A 280 -5.85 1.31 -0.56
CA THR A 280 -4.85 0.29 -0.91
C THR A 280 -5.50 -1.06 -1.09
N HIS A 281 -5.08 -1.72 -2.16
CA HIS A 281 -5.57 -3.03 -2.57
C HIS A 281 -4.46 -4.04 -2.36
N VAL A 282 -4.23 -4.42 -1.10
CA VAL A 282 -3.24 -5.47 -0.79
C VAL A 282 -3.67 -6.74 -1.51
N GLY A 283 -2.87 -7.15 -2.47
CA GLY A 283 -3.25 -8.19 -3.40
C GLY A 283 -4.26 -7.79 -4.46
N ASP A 284 -4.05 -6.62 -5.06
CA ASP A 284 -4.69 -6.14 -6.27
C ASP A 284 -4.79 -7.21 -7.39
N MET A 285 -5.78 -7.05 -8.27
CA MET A 285 -6.01 -7.83 -9.50
C MET A 285 -4.72 -8.01 -10.32
N GLY A 286 -3.92 -6.97 -10.47
CA GLY A 286 -2.67 -7.05 -11.18
C GLY A 286 -1.55 -7.81 -10.46
N HIS A 287 -1.58 -7.87 -9.13
CA HIS A 287 -0.57 -8.59 -8.33
C HIS A 287 -0.96 -10.05 -8.07
N HIS A 288 -2.22 -10.33 -7.73
CA HIS A 288 -2.71 -11.67 -7.33
C HIS A 288 -3.39 -12.45 -8.45
N LEU A 289 -3.83 -11.78 -9.52
CA LEU A 289 -4.35 -12.42 -10.74
C LEU A 289 -3.43 -12.21 -11.93
N GLY A 290 -2.35 -11.46 -11.75
CA GLY A 290 -1.41 -11.10 -12.80
C GLY A 290 -0.59 -12.27 -13.33
N PRO A 291 0.23 -12.00 -14.37
CA PRO A 291 1.04 -13.02 -15.04
C PRO A 291 1.96 -13.79 -14.10
N SER A 292 2.47 -13.18 -13.03
CA SER A 292 3.31 -13.85 -12.04
C SER A 292 2.60 -15.04 -11.38
N TYR A 293 1.31 -14.89 -11.03
CA TYR A 293 0.52 -15.97 -10.45
C TYR A 293 0.17 -17.05 -11.48
N TYR A 294 -0.06 -16.66 -12.74
CA TYR A 294 -0.29 -17.63 -13.81
C TYR A 294 0.94 -18.53 -13.97
N GLU A 295 2.15 -17.96 -14.03
CA GLU A 295 3.39 -18.74 -14.16
C GLU A 295 3.62 -19.68 -12.97
N ILE A 296 3.33 -19.24 -11.74
CA ILE A 296 3.41 -20.10 -10.55
C ILE A 296 2.40 -21.24 -10.64
N CYS A 297 1.15 -20.95 -11.01
CA CYS A 297 0.05 -21.93 -10.99
C CYS A 297 -0.04 -22.80 -12.26
N LYS A 298 0.80 -22.58 -13.28
CA LYS A 298 0.99 -23.56 -14.37
C LYS A 298 1.46 -24.91 -13.83
N ASP A 299 2.20 -24.89 -12.72
CA ASP A 299 2.53 -26.07 -11.96
C ASP A 299 1.30 -26.59 -11.21
N GLU A 300 0.93 -27.84 -11.49
CA GLU A 300 -0.25 -28.49 -10.89
C GLU A 300 -0.14 -28.62 -9.37
N MET A 301 1.07 -28.80 -8.82
CA MET A 301 1.23 -28.83 -7.36
C MET A 301 0.87 -27.47 -6.75
N CYS A 302 1.36 -26.38 -7.32
CA CYS A 302 1.02 -25.02 -6.87
C CYS A 302 -0.48 -24.72 -7.02
N MET A 303 -1.10 -25.08 -8.15
CA MET A 303 -2.55 -24.91 -8.34
C MET A 303 -3.36 -25.72 -7.33
N ASN A 304 -3.00 -26.99 -7.10
CA ASN A 304 -3.69 -27.83 -6.12
C ASN A 304 -3.54 -27.32 -4.69
N ILE A 305 -2.39 -26.73 -4.33
CA ILE A 305 -2.22 -26.07 -3.03
C ILE A 305 -3.16 -24.87 -2.92
N LEU A 306 -3.20 -24.01 -3.95
CA LEU A 306 -4.08 -22.84 -3.98
C LEU A 306 -5.56 -23.23 -3.85
N ASP A 307 -5.99 -24.26 -4.58
CA ASP A 307 -7.35 -24.82 -4.49
C ASP A 307 -7.65 -25.36 -3.08
N ALA A 308 -6.71 -26.10 -2.48
CA ALA A 308 -6.92 -26.73 -1.18
C ALA A 308 -7.02 -25.73 -0.01
N VAL A 309 -6.28 -24.61 -0.07
CA VAL A 309 -6.30 -23.59 0.99
C VAL A 309 -7.42 -22.56 0.82
N SER A 310 -8.16 -22.62 -0.29
CA SER A 310 -9.29 -21.72 -0.58
C SER A 310 -10.66 -22.37 -0.31
N GLN A 311 -10.68 -23.64 0.11
CA GLN A 311 -11.87 -24.39 0.56
C GLN A 311 -12.02 -24.33 2.08
#